data_AF-A0A3D6EWX5-F1
#
_entry.id   AF-A0A3D6EWX5-F1
#
_cell.length_a   1.000
_cell.length_b   1.000
_cell.length_c   1.000
_cell.angle_alpha   90.00
_cell.angle_beta   90.00
_cell.angle_gamma   90.00
#
_symmetry.space_group_name_H-M   'P 1'
#
loop_
_entity.id
_entity.type
_entity.pdbx_description
1 polymer ?
#
loop_
_entity_poly.entity_id
_entity_poly.type
_entity_poly.pdbx_seq_one_letter_code
_entity_poly.pdbx_strand_id
1 'polypeptide(L)'
;MKRLAGMVTAMLILLLVYVFQKVSYAGLANAVLPESLSISHPYTVFIFNRTARLIINDSACMLLIWSLFGQMKYLRAAFVVFLIELLIMLPIYFIIKLNLEGASEISSPLLSQIHRIIVNPLLMIILIVGFYYQKITAEIRA
;
A
#
# COMPACT_ATOMS: atom_id res chain seq x y z
N MET A 1 25.61 -7.75 2.50
CA MET A 1 25.47 -6.31 2.13
C MET A 1 24.22 -6.03 1.29
N LYS A 2 24.01 -6.67 0.13
CA LYS A 2 22.84 -6.38 -0.76
C LYS A 2 21.47 -6.47 -0.08
N ARG A 3 21.24 -7.46 0.79
CA ARG A 3 19.97 -7.62 1.55
C ARG A 3 19.75 -6.53 2.59
N LEU A 4 20.82 -6.13 3.29
CA LEU A 4 20.76 -5.05 4.29
C LEU A 4 20.47 -3.70 3.60
N ALA A 5 21.12 -3.43 2.47
CA ALA A 5 20.84 -2.25 1.65
C ALA A 5 19.38 -2.23 1.21
N GLY A 6 18.83 -3.36 0.73
CA GLY A 6 17.42 -3.46 0.37
C GLY A 6 16.47 -3.18 1.54
N MET A 7 16.74 -3.69 2.74
CA MET A 7 15.94 -3.38 3.94
C MET A 7 15.96 -1.90 4.28
N VAL A 8 17.15 -1.28 4.30
CA VAL A 8 17.29 0.16 4.59
C VAL A 8 16.54 0.98 3.55
N THR A 9 16.66 0.64 2.27
CA THR A 9 15.91 1.30 1.19
C THR A 9 14.40 1.16 1.39
N ALA A 10 13.89 -0.03 1.70
CA ALA A 10 12.46 -0.23 1.96
C ALA A 10 11.97 0.61 3.15
N MET A 11 12.72 0.61 4.25
CA MET A 11 12.38 1.38 5.45
C MET A 11 12.40 2.89 5.17
N LEU A 12 13.37 3.37 4.41
CA LEU A 12 13.43 4.77 3.98
C LEU A 12 12.24 5.14 3.10
N ILE A 13 11.85 4.30 2.14
CA ILE A 13 10.66 4.55 1.31
C ILE A 13 9.40 4.61 2.18
N LEU A 14 9.20 3.65 3.09
CA LEU A 14 8.06 3.64 4.01
C LEU A 14 8.03 4.90 4.90
N LEU A 15 9.20 5.32 5.41
CA LEU A 15 9.33 6.54 6.20
C LEU A 15 8.98 7.78 5.38
N LEU A 16 9.47 7.88 4.14
CA LEU A 16 9.16 8.99 3.24
C LEU A 16 7.67 9.05 2.94
N VAL A 17 7.03 7.93 2.61
CA VAL A 17 5.58 7.91 2.36
C VAL A 17 4.79 8.33 3.60
N TYR A 18 5.25 7.94 4.79
CA TYR A 18 4.64 8.37 6.06
C TYR A 18 4.80 9.88 6.29
N VAL A 19 6.00 10.44 6.08
CA VAL A 19 6.25 11.88 6.23
C VAL A 19 5.45 12.69 5.22
N PHE A 20 5.40 12.23 3.96
CA PHE A 20 4.67 12.89 2.88
C PHE A 20 3.21 12.41 2.76
N GLN A 21 2.64 11.85 3.81
CA GLN A 21 1.24 11.37 3.83
C GLN A 21 0.20 12.48 3.62
N LYS A 22 0.56 13.76 3.75
CA LYS A 22 -0.36 14.89 3.50
C LYS A 22 -0.15 15.55 2.14
N VAL A 23 0.83 15.10 1.36
CA VAL A 23 1.09 15.65 0.04
C VAL A 23 0.02 15.15 -0.94
N SER A 24 -0.54 16.07 -1.72
CA SER A 24 -1.42 15.72 -2.83
C SER A 24 -0.56 15.26 -4.01
N TYR A 25 -0.46 13.94 -4.19
CA TYR A 25 0.18 13.33 -5.36
C TYR A 25 -0.49 13.77 -6.67
N ALA A 26 -1.80 14.03 -6.66
CA ALA A 26 -2.53 14.60 -7.78
C ALA A 26 -2.08 16.03 -8.11
N GLY A 27 -1.74 16.84 -7.09
CA GLY A 27 -1.18 18.18 -7.29
C GLY A 27 0.22 18.15 -7.91
N LEU A 28 1.05 17.19 -7.49
CA LEU A 28 2.35 16.93 -8.11
C LEU A 28 2.21 16.42 -9.56
N ALA A 29 1.23 15.56 -9.82
CA ALA A 29 0.94 15.06 -11.16
C ALA A 29 0.44 16.19 -12.09
N ASN A 30 -0.45 17.06 -11.60
CA ASN A 30 -0.95 18.22 -12.35
C ASN A 30 0.15 19.25 -12.68
N ALA A 31 1.28 19.25 -11.97
CA ALA A 31 2.43 20.09 -12.31
C ALA A 31 3.24 19.57 -13.52
N VAL A 32 3.06 18.30 -13.87
CA VAL A 32 3.79 17.62 -14.98
C VAL A 32 2.85 17.24 -16.12
N LEU A 33 1.56 17.04 -15.83
CA LEU A 33 0.55 16.65 -16.81
C LEU A 33 0.03 17.86 -17.62
N PRO A 34 -0.31 17.68 -18.91
CA PRO A 34 -0.98 18.69 -19.71
C PRO A 34 -2.35 19.07 -19.09
N GLU A 35 -2.78 20.33 -19.26
CA GLU A 35 -4.03 20.88 -18.73
C GLU A 35 -5.29 20.04 -19.08
N SER A 36 -5.27 19.36 -20.23
CA SER A 36 -6.33 18.46 -20.71
C SER A 36 -6.49 17.18 -19.90
N LEU A 37 -5.50 16.79 -19.10
CA LEU A 37 -5.53 15.66 -18.18
C LEU A 37 -5.52 16.10 -16.70
N SER A 38 -5.79 17.39 -16.45
CA SER A 38 -5.77 17.93 -15.10
C SER A 38 -6.78 17.20 -14.20
N ILE A 39 -6.24 16.55 -13.17
CA ILE A 39 -7.01 15.86 -12.14
C ILE A 39 -7.54 16.94 -11.19
N SER A 40 -8.62 17.59 -11.60
CA SER A 40 -9.21 18.74 -10.89
C SER A 40 -10.46 18.36 -10.10
N HIS A 41 -11.10 17.23 -10.45
CA HIS A 41 -12.31 16.78 -9.77
C HIS A 41 -12.00 16.22 -8.37
N PRO A 42 -12.70 16.63 -7.29
CA PRO A 42 -12.42 16.19 -5.92
C PRO A 42 -12.37 14.66 -5.74
N TYR A 43 -13.30 13.94 -6.40
CA TYR A 43 -13.32 12.47 -6.40
C TYR A 43 -12.09 11.82 -7.05
N THR A 44 -11.60 12.35 -8.18
CA THR A 44 -10.47 11.74 -8.89
C THR A 44 -9.15 12.05 -8.19
N VAL A 45 -8.99 13.26 -7.64
CA VAL A 45 -7.88 13.62 -6.74
C VAL A 45 -7.83 12.68 -5.53
N PHE A 46 -9.00 12.40 -4.94
CA PHE A 46 -9.11 11.49 -3.82
C PHE A 46 -8.64 10.08 -4.20
N ILE A 47 -9.23 9.48 -5.24
CA ILE A 47 -8.89 8.14 -5.73
C ILE A 47 -7.39 8.04 -6.04
N PHE A 48 -6.87 8.97 -6.85
CA PHE A 48 -5.48 8.94 -7.30
C PHE A 48 -4.49 8.97 -6.13
N ASN A 49 -4.67 9.89 -5.18
CA ASN A 49 -3.79 10.01 -4.01
C ASN A 49 -3.75 8.73 -3.17
N ARG A 50 -4.89 8.03 -3.04
CA ARG A 50 -5.00 6.82 -2.22
C ARG A 50 -4.46 5.60 -2.95
N THR A 51 -4.74 5.46 -4.25
CA THR A 51 -4.17 4.42 -5.11
C THR A 51 -2.64 4.53 -5.18
N ALA A 52 -2.12 5.72 -5.44
CA ALA A 52 -0.67 5.94 -5.50
C ALA A 52 0.01 5.57 -4.17
N ARG A 53 -0.60 5.94 -3.04
CA ARG A 53 -0.08 5.58 -1.72
C ARG A 53 -0.05 4.08 -1.47
N LEU A 54 -1.14 3.38 -1.80
CA LEU A 54 -1.22 1.92 -1.68
C LEU A 54 -0.11 1.27 -2.50
N ILE A 55 0.03 1.64 -3.77
CA ILE A 55 1.04 1.08 -4.67
C ILE A 55 2.45 1.29 -4.12
N ILE A 56 2.80 2.51 -3.70
CA ILE A 56 4.16 2.81 -3.21
C ILE A 56 4.43 2.05 -1.89
N ASN A 57 3.48 2.04 -0.96
CA ASN A 57 3.64 1.35 0.32
C ASN A 57 3.78 -0.16 0.15
N ASP A 58 2.88 -0.79 -0.60
CA ASP A 58 2.89 -2.23 -0.77
C ASP A 58 4.10 -2.68 -1.59
N SER A 59 4.54 -1.87 -2.57
CA SER A 59 5.79 -2.12 -3.28
C SER A 59 7.01 -2.05 -2.36
N ALA A 60 7.05 -1.09 -1.44
CA ALA A 60 8.10 -1.01 -0.43
C ALA A 60 8.07 -2.22 0.51
N CYS A 61 6.88 -2.67 0.92
CA CYS A 61 6.72 -3.90 1.70
C CYS A 61 7.12 -5.16 0.93
N MET A 62 6.82 -5.27 -0.37
CA MET A 62 7.31 -6.36 -1.22
C MET A 62 8.84 -6.38 -1.29
N LEU A 63 9.47 -5.21 -1.42
CA LEU A 63 10.93 -5.08 -1.41
C LEU A 63 11.52 -5.50 -0.05
N LEU A 64 10.81 -5.17 1.04
CA LEU A 64 11.17 -5.57 2.40
C LEU A 64 11.06 -7.10 2.58
N ILE A 65 9.96 -7.72 2.11
CA ILE A 65 9.77 -9.18 2.10
C ILE A 65 10.88 -9.87 1.31
N TRP A 66 11.18 -9.37 0.10
CA TRP A 66 12.25 -9.91 -0.73
C TRP A 66 13.61 -9.82 -0.02
N SER A 67 13.89 -8.68 0.63
CA SER A 67 15.16 -8.48 1.35
C SER A 67 15.28 -9.38 2.59
N LEU A 68 14.19 -9.54 3.36
CA LEU A 68 14.12 -10.40 4.54
C LEU A 68 14.29 -11.87 4.19
N PHE A 69 13.46 -12.40 3.32
CA PHE A 69 13.39 -13.84 3.12
C PHE A 69 14.25 -14.33 1.95
N GLY A 70 14.46 -13.50 0.93
CA GLY A 70 15.34 -13.80 -0.21
C GLY A 70 14.87 -14.97 -1.08
N GLN A 71 13.64 -15.45 -0.90
CA GLN A 71 13.06 -16.54 -1.68
C GLN A 71 11.87 -16.03 -2.50
N MET A 72 11.84 -16.38 -3.78
CA MET A 72 10.79 -15.92 -4.71
C MET A 72 9.39 -16.39 -4.31
N LYS A 73 9.27 -17.50 -3.56
CA LYS A 73 7.98 -18.01 -3.08
C LYS A 73 7.23 -16.97 -2.22
N TYR A 74 7.95 -16.25 -1.36
CA TYR A 74 7.38 -15.23 -0.46
C TYR A 74 7.01 -13.97 -1.25
N LEU A 75 7.84 -13.58 -2.23
CA LEU A 75 7.55 -12.44 -3.09
C LEU A 75 6.32 -12.68 -3.97
N ARG A 76 6.15 -13.89 -4.53
CA ARG A 76 4.95 -14.25 -5.31
C ARG A 76 3.68 -14.17 -4.47
N ALA A 77 3.70 -14.69 -3.25
CA ALA A 77 2.58 -14.58 -2.33
C ALA A 77 2.27 -13.11 -1.98
N ALA A 78 3.29 -12.31 -1.70
CA ALA A 78 3.13 -10.87 -1.46
C ALA A 78 2.53 -10.14 -2.66
N PHE A 79 2.95 -10.49 -3.87
CA PHE A 79 2.41 -9.92 -5.10
C PHE A 79 0.94 -10.29 -5.33
N VAL A 80 0.53 -11.52 -4.99
CA VAL A 80 -0.88 -11.93 -5.06
C VAL A 80 -1.73 -11.12 -4.06
N VAL A 81 -1.25 -10.94 -2.83
CA VAL A 81 -1.93 -10.10 -1.83
C VAL A 81 -2.06 -8.66 -2.32
N PHE A 82 -0.98 -8.09 -2.85
CA PHE A 82 -0.99 -6.76 -3.45
C PHE A 82 -2.02 -6.63 -4.59
N LEU A 83 -2.14 -7.62 -5.48
CA LEU A 83 -3.15 -7.59 -6.54
C LEU A 83 -4.57 -7.65 -5.98
N ILE A 84 -4.81 -8.44 -4.93
CA ILE A 84 -6.11 -8.49 -4.25
C ILE A 84 -6.42 -7.13 -3.62
N GLU A 85 -5.45 -6.51 -2.95
CA GLU A 85 -5.59 -5.17 -2.38
C GLU A 85 -5.93 -4.13 -3.46
N LEU A 86 -5.17 -4.14 -4.56
CA LEU A 86 -5.29 -3.15 -5.63
C LEU A 86 -6.55 -3.32 -6.49
N LEU A 87 -6.90 -4.56 -6.87
CA LEU A 87 -7.95 -4.82 -7.86
C LEU A 87 -9.30 -5.18 -7.24
N ILE A 88 -9.33 -5.61 -5.99
CA ILE A 88 -10.56 -6.06 -5.33
C ILE A 88 -10.87 -5.13 -4.15
N MET A 89 -9.98 -5.04 -3.18
CA MET A 89 -10.25 -4.30 -1.93
C MET A 89 -10.37 -2.79 -2.18
N LEU A 90 -9.47 -2.21 -2.97
CA LEU A 90 -9.45 -0.78 -3.22
C LEU A 90 -10.66 -0.29 -4.05
N PRO A 91 -11.09 -0.96 -5.14
CA PRO A 91 -12.33 -0.60 -5.83
C PRO A 91 -13.56 -0.74 -4.95
N ILE A 92 -13.66 -1.82 -4.17
CA ILE A 92 -14.76 -2.01 -3.19
C ILE A 92 -14.77 -0.85 -2.19
N TYR A 93 -13.61 -0.47 -1.66
CA TYR A 93 -13.47 0.67 -0.76
C TYR A 93 -13.97 1.97 -1.39
N PHE A 94 -13.58 2.27 -2.64
CA PHE A 94 -14.04 3.48 -3.31
C PHE A 94 -15.54 3.47 -3.59
N ILE A 95 -16.11 2.34 -4.01
CA ILE A 95 -17.55 2.21 -4.23
C ILE A 95 -18.30 2.50 -2.92
N ILE A 96 -17.90 1.87 -1.82
CA ILE A 96 -18.58 2.05 -0.52
C ILE A 96 -18.42 3.49 -0.04
N LYS A 97 -17.20 4.02 -0.05
CA LYS A 97 -16.91 5.36 0.47
C LYS A 97 -17.60 6.46 -0.33
N LEU A 98 -17.51 6.42 -1.65
CA LEU A 98 -18.06 7.47 -2.51
C LEU A 98 -19.60 7.46 -2.50
N ASN A 99 -20.23 6.29 -2.35
CA ASN A 99 -21.68 6.19 -2.25
C ASN A 99 -22.23 6.59 -0.87
N LEU A 100 -21.47 6.35 0.23
CA LEU A 100 -21.96 6.61 1.58
C LEU A 100 -21.58 7.99 2.14
N GLU A 101 -20.36 8.47 1.87
CA GLU A 101 -19.79 9.66 2.54
C GLU A 101 -19.29 10.73 1.54
N GLY A 102 -19.39 10.45 0.23
CA GLY A 102 -18.93 11.34 -0.82
C GLY A 102 -17.41 11.56 -0.80
N ALA A 103 -16.97 12.75 -1.20
CA ALA A 103 -15.54 13.09 -1.37
C ALA A 103 -14.87 13.55 -0.06
N SER A 104 -15.63 13.56 1.04
CA SER A 104 -15.15 14.15 2.29
C SER A 104 -14.03 13.30 2.90
N GLU A 105 -13.01 13.95 3.43
CA GLU A 105 -11.88 13.27 4.05
C GLU A 105 -12.26 12.63 5.39
N ILE A 106 -13.31 13.15 6.04
CA ILE A 106 -13.80 12.67 7.34
C ILE A 106 -14.63 11.42 7.11
N SER A 107 -14.03 10.27 7.40
CA SER A 107 -14.71 8.99 7.32
C SER A 107 -15.35 8.63 8.65
N SER A 108 -16.50 7.95 8.65
CA SER A 108 -17.08 7.41 9.88
C SER A 108 -16.06 6.51 10.62
N PRO A 109 -16.15 6.40 11.96
CA PRO A 109 -15.16 5.65 12.75
C PRO A 109 -14.93 4.21 12.27
N LEU A 110 -15.98 3.53 11.81
CA LEU A 110 -15.92 2.18 11.23
C LEU A 110 -15.22 2.16 9.87
N LEU A 111 -15.52 3.12 8.99
CA LEU A 111 -14.88 3.22 7.67
C LEU A 111 -13.38 3.59 7.79
N SER A 112 -12.99 4.26 8.88
CA SER A 112 -11.58 4.52 9.20
C SER A 112 -10.78 3.24 9.49
N GLN A 113 -11.40 2.22 10.09
CA GLN A 113 -10.74 0.94 10.35
C GLN A 113 -10.59 0.14 9.05
N ILE A 114 -11.63 0.12 8.23
CA ILE A 114 -11.58 -0.47 6.88
C ILE A 114 -10.49 0.22 6.04
N HIS A 115 -10.40 1.54 6.13
CA HIS A 115 -9.33 2.31 5.47
C HIS A 115 -7.93 1.87 5.90
N ARG A 116 -7.71 1.58 7.19
CA ARG A 116 -6.40 1.08 7.69
C ARG A 116 -6.08 -0.33 7.21
N ILE A 117 -7.09 -1.16 6.99
CA ILE A 117 -6.87 -2.52 6.47
C ILE A 117 -6.57 -2.49 4.97
N ILE A 118 -7.25 -1.60 4.22
CA ILE A 118 -7.19 -1.58 2.75
C ILE A 118 -6.09 -0.65 2.22
N VAL A 119 -5.91 0.53 2.82
CA VAL A 119 -5.05 1.59 2.26
C VAL A 119 -3.67 1.66 2.92
N ASN A 120 -3.53 1.08 4.12
CA ASN A 120 -2.21 0.86 4.71
C ASN A 120 -1.75 -0.58 4.38
N PRO A 121 -0.44 -0.84 4.33
CA PRO A 121 0.13 -2.16 4.02
C PRO A 121 -0.04 -3.17 5.16
N LEU A 122 -1.22 -3.23 5.79
CA LEU A 122 -1.48 -4.03 6.97
C LEU A 122 -1.48 -5.52 6.63
N LEU A 123 -2.09 -5.93 5.51
CA LEU A 123 -2.06 -7.33 5.08
C LEU A 123 -0.64 -7.76 4.72
N MET A 124 0.14 -6.87 4.10
CA MET A 124 1.55 -7.11 3.79
C MET A 124 2.41 -7.29 5.05
N ILE A 125 2.15 -6.51 6.10
CA ILE A 125 2.82 -6.67 7.40
C ILE A 125 2.42 -7.99 8.06
N ILE A 126 1.12 -8.34 8.05
CA ILE A 126 0.64 -9.64 8.55
C ILE A 126 1.31 -10.78 7.78
N LEU A 127 1.47 -10.64 6.46
CA LEU A 127 2.12 -11.64 5.62
C LEU A 127 3.58 -11.85 6.01
N ILE A 128 4.33 -10.78 6.33
CA ILE A 128 5.69 -10.87 6.86
C ILE A 128 5.72 -11.71 8.15
N VAL A 129 4.81 -11.42 9.10
CA VAL A 129 4.70 -12.18 10.36
C VAL A 129 4.36 -13.65 10.09
N GLY A 130 3.42 -13.92 9.18
CA GLY A 130 3.04 -15.26 8.79
C GLY A 130 4.19 -16.05 8.16
N PHE A 131 5.02 -15.42 7.32
CA PHE A 131 6.21 -16.06 6.74
C PHE A 131 7.27 -16.38 7.79
N TYR A 132 7.46 -15.50 8.79
CA TYR A 132 8.32 -15.81 9.93
C TYR A 132 7.81 -17.03 10.70
N TYR A 133 6.51 -17.08 11.02
CA TYR A 133 5.91 -18.20 11.72
C TYR A 133 6.05 -19.52 10.95
N GLN A 134 5.80 -19.49 9.64
CA GLN A 134 5.96 -20.66 8.77
C GLN A 134 7.41 -21.16 8.75
N LYS A 135 8.37 -20.24 8.69
CA LYS A 135 9.80 -20.59 8.67
C LYS A 135 10.25 -21.23 9.98
N ILE A 136 9.90 -20.64 11.12
CA ILE A 136 10.23 -21.17 12.45
C ILE A 136 9.61 -22.56 12.65
N THR A 137 8.34 -22.73 12.28
CA THR A 137 7.65 -24.02 12.41
C THR A 137 8.28 -25.10 11.53
N ALA A 138 8.76 -24.74 10.34
CA ALA A 138 9.46 -25.66 9.46
C ALA A 138 10.83 -26.08 10.02
N GLU A 139 11.56 -25.17 10.68
CA GLU A 139 12.85 -25.46 11.32
C GLU A 139 12.69 -26.40 12.53
N ILE A 140 11.60 -26.28 13.32
CA ILE A 140 11.33 -27.17 14.47
C ILE A 140 10.98 -28.60 14.04
N ARG A 141 10.40 -28.78 12.85
CA ARG A 141 9.97 -30.09 12.32
C ARG A 141 11.05 -30.82 11.51
N ALA A 142 12.17 -30.17 11.21
CA ALA A 142 13.30 -30.72 10.46
C ALA A 142 14.34 -31.34 11.41
#